data_AF-A0A959UPU6-F1
#
_entry.id   AF-A0A959UPU6-F1
#
_cell.length_a   1.000
_cell.length_b   1.000
_cell.length_c   1.000
_cell.angle_alpha   90.00
_cell.angle_beta   90.00
_cell.angle_gamma   90.00
#
_symmetry.space_group_name_H-M   'P 1'
#
loop_
_entity.id
_entity.type
_entity.pdbx_description
1 polymer ?
#
loop_
_entity_poly.entity_id
_entity_poly.type
_entity_poly.pdbx_seq_one_letter_code
_entity_poly.pdbx_strand_id
1 'polypeptide(L)'
;DFAWLGSLPAVIAFGAATLVEVLAYAFPFVDNLLDTLAVPLAAAAGTLIALGTMVDLPPLVLWSVALIAGGGMAGAIKGGAAATRLASSVKTAGMGNPIVAVLETGMSVLLTVIALVLPLLALVIVTTLAWQLVRWVRRL
;
A
#
# COMPACT_ATOMS: atom_id res chain seq x y z
N ASP A 1 -16.05 -8.53 10.89
CA ASP A 1 -15.75 -8.95 9.51
C ASP A 1 -15.32 -7.72 8.72
N PHE A 2 -14.31 -7.86 7.87
CA PHE A 2 -13.68 -6.78 7.09
C PHE A 2 -14.24 -6.67 5.66
N ALA A 3 -15.30 -7.41 5.34
CA ALA A 3 -15.96 -7.42 4.03
C ALA A 3 -16.32 -6.02 3.48
N TRP A 4 -16.55 -5.04 4.35
CA TRP A 4 -16.83 -3.66 3.96
C TRP A 4 -15.68 -3.01 3.15
N LEU A 5 -14.43 -3.43 3.35
CA LEU A 5 -13.26 -2.92 2.61
C LEU A 5 -13.36 -3.21 1.10
N GLY A 6 -14.04 -4.30 0.71
CA GLY A 6 -14.27 -4.67 -0.69
C GLY A 6 -15.54 -4.06 -1.29
N SER A 7 -16.27 -3.22 -0.55
CA SER A 7 -17.55 -2.68 -0.99
C SER A 7 -17.40 -1.47 -1.91
N LEU A 8 -18.39 -1.23 -2.78
CA LEU A 8 -18.40 -0.05 -3.66
C LEU A 8 -18.30 1.29 -2.89
N PRO A 9 -18.98 1.48 -1.74
CA PRO A 9 -18.78 2.67 -0.91
C PRO A 9 -17.34 2.89 -0.46
N ALA A 10 -16.62 1.83 -0.06
CA ALA A 10 -15.22 1.92 0.33
C ALA A 10 -14.33 2.34 -0.85
N VAL A 11 -14.56 1.76 -2.04
CA VAL A 11 -13.85 2.15 -3.27
C VAL A 11 -14.08 3.63 -3.61
N ILE A 12 -15.32 4.10 -3.54
CA ILE A 12 -15.65 5.51 -3.81
C ILE A 12 -14.99 6.42 -2.78
N ALA A 13 -15.08 6.08 -1.48
CA ALA A 13 -14.52 6.89 -0.41
C ALA A 13 -12.98 6.98 -0.49
N PHE A 14 -12.29 5.86 -0.67
CA PHE A 14 -10.83 5.84 -0.78
C PHE A 14 -10.36 6.49 -2.09
N GLY A 15 -11.06 6.26 -3.21
CA GLY A 15 -10.76 6.94 -4.47
C GLY A 15 -10.93 8.46 -4.36
N ALA A 16 -12.01 8.94 -3.73
CA ALA A 16 -12.19 10.35 -3.45
C ALA A 16 -11.11 10.90 -2.52
N ALA A 17 -10.72 10.16 -1.48
CA ALA A 17 -9.63 10.54 -0.58
C ALA A 17 -8.29 10.67 -1.32
N THR A 18 -7.96 9.76 -2.25
CA THR A 18 -6.76 9.87 -3.09
C THR A 18 -6.80 11.11 -3.98
N LEU A 19 -7.95 11.43 -4.60
CA LEU A 19 -8.08 12.65 -5.38
C LEU A 19 -7.88 13.90 -4.52
N VAL A 20 -8.46 13.92 -3.31
CA VAL A 20 -8.27 15.02 -2.35
C VAL A 20 -6.80 15.14 -1.93
N GLU A 21 -6.10 14.04 -1.65
CA GLU A 21 -4.67 14.04 -1.30
C GLU A 21 -3.82 14.65 -2.43
N VAL A 22 -4.05 14.24 -3.68
CA VAL A 22 -3.34 14.79 -4.84
C VAL A 22 -3.63 16.27 -5.04
N LEU A 23 -4.90 16.70 -4.88
CA LEU A 23 -5.28 18.11 -5.02
C LEU A 23 -4.78 18.97 -3.85
N ALA A 24 -4.64 18.39 -2.65
CA ALA A 24 -4.14 19.10 -1.48
C ALA A 24 -2.69 19.57 -1.64
N TYR A 25 -1.89 18.93 -2.50
CA TYR A 25 -0.55 19.41 -2.85
C TYR A 25 -0.53 20.82 -3.46
N ALA A 26 -1.66 21.30 -3.99
CA ALA A 26 -1.78 22.67 -4.48
C ALA A 26 -1.91 23.72 -3.35
N PHE A 27 -2.23 23.29 -2.11
CA PHE A 27 -2.52 24.16 -0.98
C PHE A 27 -1.54 23.90 0.18
N PRO A 28 -0.51 24.75 0.39
CA PRO A 28 0.60 24.44 1.31
C PRO A 28 0.19 24.12 2.76
N PHE A 29 -0.86 24.77 3.29
CA PHE A 29 -1.34 24.49 4.65
C PHE A 29 -2.00 23.11 4.75
N VAL A 30 -2.82 22.77 3.76
CA VAL A 30 -3.53 21.48 3.71
C VAL A 30 -2.53 20.35 3.51
N ASP A 31 -1.57 20.54 2.60
CA ASP A 31 -0.47 19.58 2.36
C ASP A 31 0.30 19.27 3.66
N ASN A 32 0.79 20.29 4.37
CA ASN A 32 1.56 20.08 5.60
C ASN A 32 0.77 19.36 6.70
N LEU A 33 -0.53 19.66 6.84
CA LEU A 33 -1.38 18.97 7.79
C LEU A 33 -1.56 17.49 7.43
N LEU A 34 -1.86 17.20 6.17
CA LEU A 34 -2.03 15.84 5.69
C LEU A 34 -0.72 15.05 5.81
N ASP A 35 0.43 15.62 5.42
CA ASP A 35 1.74 15.00 5.52
C ASP A 35 2.11 14.62 6.96
N THR A 36 1.76 15.47 7.93
CA THR A 36 2.01 15.20 9.36
C THR A 36 1.24 13.96 9.85
N LEU A 37 0.01 13.79 9.37
CA LEU A 37 -0.84 12.65 9.75
C LEU A 37 -0.60 11.42 8.87
N ALA A 38 0.03 11.57 7.72
CA ALA A 38 0.08 10.53 6.71
C ALA A 38 0.85 9.29 7.16
N VAL A 39 1.95 9.44 7.90
CA VAL A 39 2.75 8.29 8.38
C VAL A 39 1.98 7.42 9.38
N PRO A 40 1.41 7.95 10.49
CA PRO A 40 0.64 7.12 11.42
C PRO A 40 -0.64 6.57 10.77
N LEU A 41 -1.29 7.33 9.89
CA LEU A 41 -2.47 6.85 9.16
C LEU A 41 -2.12 5.73 8.18
N ALA A 42 -0.98 5.80 7.48
CA ALA A 42 -0.51 4.75 6.58
C ALA A 42 -0.26 3.45 7.35
N ALA A 43 0.36 3.53 8.54
CA ALA A 43 0.56 2.35 9.38
C ALA A 43 -0.78 1.73 9.81
N ALA A 44 -1.73 2.55 10.29
CA ALA A 44 -3.05 2.08 10.67
C ALA A 44 -3.81 1.44 9.48
N ALA A 45 -3.81 2.10 8.33
CA ALA A 45 -4.46 1.61 7.11
C ALA A 45 -3.83 0.29 6.62
N GLY A 46 -2.50 0.19 6.62
CA GLY A 46 -1.78 -1.04 6.26
C GLY A 46 -2.15 -2.22 7.17
N THR A 47 -2.29 -1.97 8.48
CA THR A 47 -2.78 -2.99 9.42
C THR A 47 -4.22 -3.40 9.11
N LEU A 48 -5.13 -2.45 8.89
CA LEU A 48 -6.53 -2.75 8.60
C LEU A 48 -6.71 -3.56 7.30
N ILE A 49 -5.94 -3.24 6.26
CA ILE A 49 -5.96 -4.01 5.00
C ILE A 49 -5.46 -5.43 5.23
N ALA A 50 -4.36 -5.61 5.97
CA ALA A 50 -3.82 -6.93 6.28
C ALA A 50 -4.79 -7.79 7.11
N LEU A 51 -5.51 -7.19 8.07
CA LEU A 51 -6.56 -7.89 8.81
C LEU A 51 -7.72 -8.33 7.92
N GLY A 52 -8.00 -7.60 6.84
CA GLY A 52 -9.07 -7.91 5.91
C GLY A 52 -8.75 -9.00 4.90
N THR A 53 -7.48 -9.38 4.73
CA THR A 53 -7.05 -10.40 3.76
C THR A 53 -6.66 -11.73 4.40
N MET A 54 -6.34 -11.74 5.70
CA MET A 54 -5.97 -12.94 6.44
C MET A 54 -7.21 -13.61 7.05
N VAL A 55 -7.30 -14.93 6.92
CA VAL A 55 -8.44 -15.73 7.40
C VAL A 55 -7.92 -16.88 8.26
N ASP A 56 -8.72 -17.31 9.25
CA ASP A 56 -8.47 -18.50 10.09
C ASP A 56 -7.17 -18.48 10.93
N LEU A 57 -6.70 -17.30 11.33
CA LEU A 57 -5.57 -17.17 12.25
C LEU A 57 -6.03 -16.91 13.69
N PRO A 58 -5.33 -17.46 14.72
CA PRO A 58 -5.54 -17.08 16.11
C PRO A 58 -5.37 -15.56 16.29
N PRO A 59 -6.18 -14.89 17.13
CA PRO A 59 -6.18 -13.42 17.23
C PRO A 59 -4.80 -12.81 17.48
N LEU A 60 -3.99 -13.41 18.35
CA LEU A 60 -2.64 -12.92 18.64
C LEU A 60 -1.75 -12.94 17.39
N VAL A 61 -1.82 -14.01 16.59
CA VAL A 61 -1.02 -14.15 15.36
C VAL A 61 -1.54 -13.18 14.30
N LEU A 62 -2.85 -13.11 14.13
CA LEU A 62 -3.51 -12.21 13.18
C LEU A 62 -3.07 -10.75 13.39
N TRP A 63 -3.20 -10.24 14.61
CA TRP A 63 -2.83 -8.85 14.92
C TRP A 63 -1.33 -8.61 14.84
N SER A 64 -0.51 -9.57 15.31
CA SER A 64 0.95 -9.45 15.21
C SER A 64 1.41 -9.35 13.76
N VAL A 65 0.94 -10.25 12.90
CA VAL A 65 1.32 -10.26 11.48
C VAL A 65 0.74 -9.03 10.78
N ALA A 66 -0.51 -8.63 11.05
CA ALA A 66 -1.09 -7.44 10.43
C ALA A 66 -0.38 -6.14 10.83
N LEU A 67 0.03 -6.01 12.10
CA LEU A 67 0.81 -4.86 12.56
C LEU A 67 2.20 -4.81 11.93
N ILE A 68 2.90 -5.95 11.86
CA ILE A 68 4.28 -6.00 11.35
C ILE A 68 4.31 -5.94 9.83
N ALA A 69 3.62 -6.86 9.16
CA ALA A 69 3.66 -7.02 7.71
C ALA A 69 2.80 -5.97 6.98
N GLY A 70 1.63 -5.65 7.51
CA GLY A 70 0.75 -4.62 6.94
C GLY A 70 1.17 -3.22 7.38
N GLY A 71 1.00 -2.93 8.67
CA GLY A 71 1.21 -1.59 9.21
C GLY A 71 2.67 -1.15 9.20
N GLY A 72 3.59 -2.02 9.60
CA GLY A 72 5.02 -1.75 9.62
C GLY A 72 5.56 -1.44 8.23
N MET A 73 5.17 -2.21 7.22
CA MET A 73 5.57 -1.96 5.83
C MET A 73 4.97 -0.64 5.30
N ALA A 74 3.67 -0.40 5.49
CA ALA A 74 3.03 0.83 5.04
C ALA A 74 3.61 2.08 5.71
N GLY A 75 3.82 2.03 7.03
CA GLY A 75 4.45 3.09 7.81
C GLY A 75 5.90 3.33 7.40
N ALA A 76 6.68 2.29 7.15
CA ALA A 76 8.06 2.41 6.69
C ALA A 76 8.15 3.06 5.29
N ILE A 77 7.27 2.68 4.35
CA ILE A 77 7.25 3.27 3.00
C ILE A 77 6.85 4.75 3.07
N LYS A 78 5.76 5.11 3.75
CA LYS A 78 5.32 6.51 3.85
C LYS A 78 6.30 7.36 4.69
N GLY A 79 6.87 6.78 5.74
CA GLY A 79 7.94 7.41 6.52
C GLY A 79 9.21 7.65 5.70
N GLY A 80 9.58 6.69 4.85
CA GLY A 80 10.66 6.85 3.88
C GLY A 80 10.39 8.00 2.90
N ALA A 81 9.19 8.08 2.33
CA ALA A 81 8.77 9.18 1.46
C ALA A 81 8.88 10.54 2.17
N ALA A 82 8.36 10.65 3.40
CA ALA A 82 8.47 11.86 4.22
C ALA A 82 9.95 12.25 4.48
N ALA A 83 10.81 11.27 4.77
CA ALA A 83 12.24 11.51 4.93
C ALA A 83 12.90 11.99 3.63
N THR A 84 12.50 11.46 2.46
CA THR A 84 13.02 11.93 1.16
C THR A 84 12.59 13.36 0.85
N ARG A 85 11.33 13.74 1.13
CA ARG A 85 10.83 15.12 1.00
C ARG A 85 11.56 16.08 1.95
N LEU A 86 11.84 15.66 3.19
CA LEU A 86 12.64 16.45 4.13
C LEU A 86 14.07 16.66 3.63
N ALA A 87 14.74 15.59 3.20
CA ALA A 87 16.10 15.67 2.66
C ALA A 87 16.16 16.55 1.40
N SER A 88 15.17 16.43 0.52
CA SER A 88 14.96 17.29 -0.64
C SER A 88 14.84 18.76 -0.23
N SER A 89 13.99 19.05 0.75
CA SER A 89 13.76 20.41 1.26
C SER A 89 15.04 21.05 1.80
N VAL A 90 15.79 20.31 2.62
CA VAL A 90 17.04 20.79 3.21
C VAL A 90 18.11 21.03 2.14
N LYS A 91 18.23 20.16 1.14
CA LYS A 91 19.28 20.25 0.11
C LYS A 91 18.97 21.25 -1.01
N THR A 92 17.68 21.51 -1.29
CA THR A 92 17.24 22.31 -2.45
C THR A 92 16.43 23.55 -2.07
N ALA A 93 16.38 23.88 -0.78
CA ALA A 93 15.48 24.92 -0.24
C ALA A 93 14.01 24.71 -0.65
N GLY A 94 13.58 23.45 -0.77
CA GLY A 94 12.21 23.07 -1.13
C GLY A 94 11.91 23.02 -2.64
N MET A 95 12.81 23.48 -3.51
CA MET A 95 12.58 23.49 -4.97
C MET A 95 12.53 22.09 -5.60
N GLY A 96 13.12 21.08 -4.96
CA GLY A 96 13.12 19.69 -5.41
C GLY A 96 11.82 18.93 -5.08
N ASN A 97 11.01 19.41 -4.12
CA ASN A 97 9.83 18.69 -3.64
C ASN A 97 8.79 18.40 -4.74
N PRO A 98 8.49 19.32 -5.67
CA PRO A 98 7.56 19.03 -6.76
C PRO A 98 8.00 17.85 -7.64
N ILE A 99 9.31 17.74 -7.91
CA ILE A 99 9.85 16.63 -8.69
C ILE A 99 9.72 15.31 -7.92
N VAL A 100 10.05 15.31 -6.63
CA VAL A 100 9.90 14.14 -5.76
C VAL A 100 8.43 13.71 -5.70
N ALA A 101 7.48 14.64 -5.53
CA ALA A 101 6.05 14.32 -5.47
C ALA A 101 5.51 13.73 -6.78
N VAL A 102 5.97 14.21 -7.94
CA VAL A 102 5.61 13.62 -9.25
C VAL A 102 6.17 12.21 -9.39
N LEU A 103 7.41 11.98 -8.96
CA LEU A 103 8.02 10.65 -8.97
C LEU A 103 7.32 9.69 -8.01
N GLU A 104 6.98 10.13 -6.80
CA GLU A 104 6.20 9.36 -5.83
C GLU A 104 4.86 8.95 -6.44
N THR A 105 4.11 9.90 -7.01
CA THR A 105 2.80 9.63 -7.63
C THR A 105 2.93 8.69 -8.82
N GLY A 106 3.90 8.92 -9.72
CA GLY A 106 4.13 8.06 -10.88
C GLY A 106 4.53 6.63 -10.50
N MET A 107 5.39 6.48 -9.49
CA MET A 107 5.76 5.16 -8.95
C MET A 107 4.59 4.48 -8.26
N SER A 108 3.73 5.21 -7.56
CA SER A 108 2.51 4.64 -6.97
C SER A 108 1.59 4.04 -8.03
N VAL A 109 1.39 4.72 -9.17
CA VAL A 109 0.60 4.18 -10.29
C VAL A 109 1.20 2.86 -10.81
N LEU A 110 2.52 2.83 -11.01
CA LEU A 110 3.22 1.62 -11.44
C LEU A 110 3.09 0.48 -10.42
N LEU A 111 3.24 0.78 -9.13
CA LEU A 111 3.07 -0.19 -8.05
C LEU A 111 1.63 -0.71 -7.97
N THR A 112 0.61 0.12 -8.24
CA THR A 112 -0.79 -0.31 -8.34
C THR A 112 -0.97 -1.33 -9.45
N VAL A 113 -0.41 -1.09 -10.64
CA VAL A 113 -0.47 -2.04 -11.76
C VAL A 113 0.22 -3.36 -11.40
N ILE A 114 1.41 -3.29 -10.80
CA ILE A 114 2.13 -4.49 -10.33
C ILE A 114 1.30 -5.26 -9.29
N ALA A 115 0.68 -4.56 -8.34
CA ALA A 115 -0.15 -5.17 -7.31
C ALA A 115 -1.38 -5.90 -7.87
N LEU A 116 -1.97 -5.42 -8.97
CA LEU A 116 -3.08 -6.09 -9.67
C LEU A 116 -2.61 -7.30 -10.49
N VAL A 117 -1.41 -7.25 -11.07
CA VAL A 117 -0.87 -8.32 -11.92
C VAL A 117 -0.29 -9.47 -11.09
N LEU A 118 0.30 -9.18 -9.93
CA LEU A 118 0.94 -10.17 -9.05
C LEU A 118 0.03 -11.37 -8.68
N PRO A 119 -1.23 -11.18 -8.25
CA PRO A 119 -2.14 -12.30 -7.97
C PRO A 119 -2.41 -13.18 -9.19
N LEU A 120 -2.52 -12.59 -10.39
CA LEU A 120 -2.71 -13.34 -11.64
C LEU A 120 -1.48 -14.18 -11.98
N LEU A 121 -0.29 -13.61 -11.82
CA LEU A 121 0.97 -14.34 -11.99
C LEU A 121 1.09 -15.48 -10.97
N ALA A 122 0.76 -15.22 -9.71
CA ALA A 122 0.76 -16.24 -8.66
C ALA A 122 -0.18 -17.40 -9.00
N LEU A 123 -1.39 -17.12 -9.51
CA LEU A 123 -2.34 -18.13 -9.97
C LEU A 123 -1.73 -19.02 -11.07
N VAL A 124 -1.10 -18.43 -12.08
CA VAL A 124 -0.45 -19.18 -13.17
C VAL A 124 0.69 -20.06 -12.64
N ILE A 125 1.51 -19.54 -11.73
CA ILE A 125 2.61 -20.30 -11.14
C ILE A 125 2.07 -21.48 -10.30
N VAL A 126 1.11 -21.24 -9.41
CA VAL A 126 0.55 -22.29 -8.55
C VAL A 126 -0.13 -23.39 -9.37
N THR A 127 -0.92 -23.02 -10.39
CA THR A 127 -1.61 -23.99 -11.25
C THR A 127 -0.64 -24.82 -12.08
N THR A 128 0.41 -24.21 -12.64
CA THR A 128 1.44 -24.94 -13.40
C THR A 128 2.24 -25.89 -12.52
N LEU A 129 2.63 -25.47 -11.31
CA LEU A 129 3.31 -26.33 -10.34
C LEU A 129 2.42 -27.50 -9.89
N ALA A 130 1.15 -27.24 -9.59
CA ALA A 130 0.18 -28.27 -9.23
C ALA A 130 0.00 -29.29 -10.37
N TRP A 131 -0.10 -28.82 -11.62
CA TRP A 131 -0.18 -29.70 -12.79
C TRP A 131 1.07 -30.58 -12.96
N GLN A 132 2.26 -30.00 -12.80
CA GLN A 132 3.53 -30.74 -12.85
C GLN A 132 3.60 -31.80 -11.74
N LEU A 133 3.18 -31.46 -10.53
CA LEU A 133 3.14 -32.38 -9.39
C LEU A 133 2.19 -33.56 -9.67
N VAL A 134 0.96 -33.28 -10.13
CA VAL A 134 -0.01 -34.33 -10.48
C VAL A 134 0.53 -35.23 -11.59
N ARG A 135 1.16 -34.64 -12.62
CA ARG A 135 1.78 -35.40 -13.71
C ARG A 135 2.92 -36.29 -13.22
N TRP A 136 3.73 -35.81 -12.26
CA TRP A 136 4.84 -36.56 -11.69
C TRP A 136 4.37 -37.73 -10.83
N VAL A 137 3.38 -37.49 -9.96
CA VAL A 137 2.77 -38.55 -9.13
C VAL A 137 2.09 -39.62 -9.99
N ARG A 138 1.43 -39.26 -11.09
CA ARG A 138 0.82 -40.23 -12.03
C ARG A 138 1.83 -41.06 -12.83
N ARG A 139 3.12 -40.71 -12.79
CA ARG A 139 4.20 -41.46 -13.47
C ARG A 139 4.93 -42.43 -12.53
N LEU A 140 4.71 -42.32 -11.22
CA LEU A 140 5.18 -43.25 -10.19
C LEU A 140 4.15 -44.38 -10.02
#